data_AF-A0A0U1L118-F1
#
_entry.id   AF-A0A0U1L118-F1
#
_cell.length_a   1.000
_cell.length_b   1.000
_cell.length_c   1.000
_cell.angle_alpha   90.00
_cell.angle_beta   90.00
_cell.angle_gamma   90.00
#
_symmetry.space_group_name_H-M   'P 1'
#
loop_
_entity.id
_entity.type
_entity.pdbx_description
1 polymer ?
#
loop_
_entity_poly.entity_id
_entity_poly.type
_entity_poly.pdbx_seq_one_letter_code
_entity_poly.pdbx_strand_id
1 'polypeptide(L)' 'MIINFDERKFRAEVINMVRPLGLDKSLIGQVVSQALLAVRRASKPVKM' A
#
# COMPACT_ATOMS: atom_id res chain seq x y z
N MET A 1 -14.50 -3.17 -12.32
CA MET A 1 -13.48 -2.25 -12.83
C MET A 1 -12.12 -2.72 -12.32
N ILE A 2 -11.41 -3.53 -13.09
CA ILE A 2 -10.07 -4.01 -12.72
C ILE A 2 -9.13 -2.89 -13.16
N ILE A 3 -8.87 -1.94 -12.26
CA ILE A 3 -7.67 -1.11 -12.37
C ILE A 3 -6.51 -2.12 -12.45
N ASN A 4 -5.65 -2.04 -13.46
CA ASN A 4 -4.40 -2.81 -13.52
C ASN A 4 -3.55 -2.37 -12.32
N PHE A 5 -3.79 -2.98 -11.16
CA PHE A 5 -3.15 -2.64 -9.91
C PHE A 5 -1.76 -3.27 -9.90
N ASP A 6 -0.76 -2.45 -10.21
CA ASP A 6 0.63 -2.85 -10.08
C ASP A 6 1.07 -2.70 -8.62
N GLU A 7 1.04 -3.82 -7.90
CA GLU A 7 1.48 -3.90 -6.49
C GLU A 7 2.93 -3.45 -6.31
N ARG A 8 3.82 -3.69 -7.29
CA ARG A 8 5.24 -3.32 -7.19
C ARG A 8 5.40 -1.81 -7.26
N LYS A 9 4.70 -1.16 -8.19
CA LYS A 9 4.68 0.31 -8.30
C LYS A 9 4.08 0.95 -7.04
N PHE A 10 2.97 0.42 -6.56
CA PHE A 10 2.32 0.90 -5.33
C PHE A 10 3.25 0.82 -4.12
N ARG A 11 3.93 -0.32 -3.92
CA ARG A 11 4.91 -0.48 -2.83
C ARG A 11 6.02 0.56 -2.92
N ALA A 12 6.56 0.82 -4.11
CA ALA A 12 7.62 1.80 -4.31
C ALA A 12 7.16 3.23 -3.97
N GLU A 13 5.95 3.62 -4.38
CA GLU A 13 5.37 4.93 -4.06
C GLU A 13 5.18 5.11 -2.55
N VAL A 14 4.57 4.13 -1.87
CA VAL A 14 4.37 4.21 -0.41
C VAL A 14 5.70 4.32 0.32
N ILE A 15 6.72 3.53 -0.07
CA ILE A 15 8.06 3.62 0.51
C ILE A 15 8.65 5.02 0.31
N ASN A 16 8.53 5.61 -0.89
CA ASN A 16 9.06 6.93 -1.19
C ASN A 16 8.34 8.04 -0.41
N MET A 17 7.05 7.89 -0.11
CA MET A 17 6.29 8.84 0.71
C MET A 17 6.69 8.79 2.18
N VAL A 18 6.99 7.61 2.72
CA VAL A 18 7.22 7.43 4.17
C VAL A 18 8.70 7.45 4.56
N ARG A 19 9.61 7.20 3.62
CA ARG A 19 11.07 7.27 3.85
C ARG A 19 11.55 8.63 4.38
N PRO A 20 11.06 9.79 3.88
CA PRO A 20 11.45 11.10 4.41
C PRO A 20 11.02 11.36 5.86
N LEU A 21 10.09 10.56 6.39
CA LEU A 21 9.59 10.70 7.76
C LEU A 21 10.56 10.12 8.81
N GLY A 22 11.72 9.60 8.38
CA GLY A 22 12.73 9.06 9.29
C GLY A 22 12.33 7.77 10.00
N LEU A 23 11.37 7.02 9.44
CA LEU A 23 10.87 5.78 10.03
C LEU A 23 11.90 4.65 9.91
N ASP A 24 11.95 3.80 10.92
CA ASP A 24 12.71 2.55 10.87
C ASP A 24 12.25 1.64 9.75
N LYS A 25 13.18 0.86 9.16
CA LYS A 25 12.89 -0.08 8.06
C LYS A 25 11.76 -1.05 8.40
N SER A 26 11.69 -1.51 9.65
CA SER A 26 10.61 -2.38 10.15
C SER A 26 9.24 -1.68 10.05
N LEU A 27 9.17 -0.42 10.51
CA LEU A 27 7.96 0.39 10.49
C LEU A 27 7.51 0.70 9.06
N ILE A 28 8.46 1.01 8.16
CA ILE A 28 8.19 1.20 6.73
C ILE A 28 7.52 -0.05 6.13
N GLY A 29 8.04 -1.25 6.44
CA GLY A 29 7.46 -2.52 5.99
C GLY A 29 6.02 -2.72 6.49
N GLN A 30 5.74 -2.35 7.75
CA GLN A 30 4.40 -2.41 8.31
C GLN A 30 3.44 -1.43 7.60
N VAL A 31 3.85 -0.19 7.38
CA VAL A 31 3.03 0.82 6.70
C VAL A 31 2.68 0.38 5.27
N VAL A 32 3.65 -0.12 4.51
CA VAL A 32 3.41 -0.64 3.16
C VAL A 32 2.41 -1.80 3.17
N SER A 33 2.52 -2.70 4.16
CA SER A 33 1.62 -3.85 4.27
C SER A 33 0.19 -3.42 4.63
N GLN A 34 0.02 -2.47 5.54
CA GLN A 34 -1.30 -1.92 5.89
C GLN A 34 -1.93 -1.16 4.71
N ALA A 35 -1.14 -0.39 3.97
CA ALA A 35 -1.61 0.33 2.79
C ALA A 35 -2.11 -0.65 1.71
N LEU A 36 -1.40 -1.75 1.46
CA LEU A 36 -1.83 -2.79 0.53
C LEU A 36 -3.12 -3.47 0.97
N LEU A 37 -3.28 -3.75 2.26
CA LEU A 37 -4.51 -4.32 2.79
C LEU A 37 -5.70 -3.38 2.63
N ALA A 38 -5.51 -2.08 2.86
CA ALA A 38 -6.54 -1.07 2.67
C ALA A 38 -7.00 -1.01 1.21
N VAL A 39 -6.06 -0.99 0.26
CA VAL A 39 -6.38 -1.02 -1.19
C VAL A 39 -7.10 -2.31 -1.56
N ARG A 40 -6.64 -3.47 -1.09
CA ARG A 40 -7.31 -4.75 -1.36
C ARG A 40 -8.72 -4.79 -0.78
N ARG A 41 -8.98 -4.16 0.37
CA ARG A 41 -10.33 -4.05 0.96
C ARG A 41 -11.22 -3.12 0.15
N ALA A 42 -10.71 -1.96 -0.25
CA ALA A 42 -11.46 -1.01 -1.06
C ALA A 42 -11.78 -1.54 -2.48
N SER A 43 -10.88 -2.34 -3.05
CA SER A 43 -11.05 -2.96 -4.36
C SER A 43 -11.90 -4.23 -4.34
N LYS A 44 -12.17 -4.82 -3.17
CA LYS A 44 -13.17 -5.89 -3.09
C LYS A 44 -14.53 -5.29 -3.41
N PRO A 45 -15.31 -5.86 -4.33
CA PRO A 45 -16.69 -5.47 -4.47
C PRO A 45 -17.35 -5.69 -3.11
N VAL A 46 -17.85 -4.62 -2.51
CA VAL A 46 -18.77 -4.74 -1.38
C VAL A 46 -19.90 -5.61 -1.90
N LYS A 47 -20.02 -6.84 -1.41
CA LYS A 47 -21.26 -7.60 -1.56
C LYS A 47 -22.30 -6.79 -0.79
N MET A 48 -22.95 -5.85 -1.47
CA MET A 48 -24.25 -5.35 -1.06
C MET A 48 -25.26 -6.49 -1.19
#